data_AF-A0A2G1YT03-F1
#
_entry.id   AF-A0A2G1YT03-F1
#
_cell.length_a   1.000
_cell.length_b   1.000
_cell.length_c   1.000
_cell.angle_alpha   90.00
_cell.angle_beta   90.00
_cell.angle_gamma   90.00
#
_symmetry.space_group_name_H-M   'P 1'
#
loop_
_entity.id
_entity.type
_entity.pdbx_description
1 polymer ?
#
loop_
_entity_poly.entity_id
_entity_poly.type
_entity_poly.pdbx_seq_one_letter_code
_entity_poly.pdbx_strand_id
1 'polypeptide(L)'
;VAKPVADILADIFKAYETLRAARARRAPLEINMPERKVKFDPKGRVIGIEVKERFDAHKLVEEFMIQANVAAAQALERAGEPLIYRVHEPPEMERVQGLSDFLPAIDLKWAMGQRATPKRFNRSIEQAREKDLEETVSMSVLRTQMKAFYTPKNKGHFGLNLTHYAHFTSPIRRYADLVVHRALVKAFDLGDGGTSAEELTRLKEISEHISSTERSAMAAERDAKDRYIAAYLSDQIGATFKGRITGVTRAGLFIGLDETGADGFVPARTIGSERFVFDEKSKSLIGADTGGTYHFGRRVEVKLTEAMPLQGGLIFEILTKPEKGTLPKHLAKRRPHRNSGHKGRKHKRHRR
;
A
#
# COMPACT_ATOMS: atom_id res chain seq x y z
N VAL A 1 -29.95 13.63 -21.68
CA VAL A 1 -28.89 13.07 -22.55
C VAL A 1 -29.48 12.92 -23.95
N ALA A 2 -28.85 13.45 -25.00
CA ALA A 2 -29.39 13.35 -26.36
C ALA A 2 -29.58 11.86 -26.73
N LYS A 3 -30.79 11.48 -27.16
CA LYS A 3 -31.22 10.11 -27.47
C LYS A 3 -30.18 9.26 -28.24
N PRO A 4 -29.45 9.80 -29.26
CA PRO A 4 -28.47 9.03 -30.03
C PRO A 4 -27.29 8.48 -29.22
N VAL A 5 -26.94 9.09 -28.09
CA VAL A 5 -25.80 8.65 -27.27
C VAL A 5 -26.21 7.59 -26.25
N ALA A 6 -27.49 7.54 -25.87
CA ALA A 6 -27.98 6.59 -24.87
C ALA A 6 -27.88 5.14 -25.35
N ASP A 7 -28.22 4.86 -26.61
CA ASP A 7 -28.15 3.52 -27.18
C ASP A 7 -26.70 3.02 -27.28
N ILE A 8 -25.79 3.90 -27.72
CA ILE A 8 -24.35 3.59 -27.77
C ILE A 8 -23.81 3.30 -26.36
N LEU A 9 -24.18 4.11 -25.36
CA LEU A 9 -23.77 3.85 -23.98
C LEU A 9 -24.30 2.51 -23.48
N ALA A 10 -25.55 2.16 -23.78
CA ALA A 10 -26.13 0.88 -23.40
C ALA A 10 -25.33 -0.30 -23.97
N ASP A 11 -24.91 -0.21 -25.24
CA ASP A 11 -24.10 -1.26 -25.87
C ASP A 11 -22.68 -1.35 -25.28
N ILE A 12 -22.06 -0.21 -24.95
CA ILE A 12 -20.76 -0.19 -24.25
C ILE A 12 -20.91 -0.83 -22.85
N PHE A 13 -22.00 -0.59 -22.13
CA PHE A 13 -22.28 -1.23 -20.84
C PHE A 13 -22.52 -2.74 -20.98
N LYS A 14 -23.21 -3.21 -22.03
CA LYS A 14 -23.32 -4.66 -22.30
C LYS A 14 -21.95 -5.31 -22.55
N ALA A 15 -21.09 -4.65 -23.32
CA ALA A 15 -19.71 -5.11 -23.52
C ALA A 15 -18.93 -5.12 -22.18
N TYR A 16 -19.12 -4.11 -21.33
CA TYR A 16 -18.53 -4.07 -20.00
C TYR A 16 -18.95 -5.25 -19.12
N GLU A 17 -20.22 -5.65 -19.11
CA GLU A 17 -20.66 -6.82 -18.32
C GLU A 17 -19.97 -8.12 -18.77
N THR A 18 -19.71 -8.26 -20.08
CA THR A 18 -18.93 -9.38 -20.61
C THR A 18 -17.47 -9.34 -20.12
N LEU A 19 -16.85 -8.16 -20.12
CA LEU A 19 -15.50 -7.96 -19.58
C LEU A 19 -15.46 -8.18 -18.07
N ARG A 20 -16.50 -7.81 -17.33
CA ARG A 20 -16.62 -8.04 -15.90
C ARG A 20 -16.66 -9.54 -15.57
N ALA A 21 -17.40 -10.34 -16.34
CA ALA A 21 -17.40 -11.79 -16.21
C ALA A 21 -16.01 -12.39 -16.53
N ALA A 22 -15.32 -11.88 -17.56
CA ALA A 22 -13.95 -12.29 -17.88
C ALA A 22 -12.96 -11.91 -16.77
N ARG A 23 -13.10 -10.71 -16.20
CA ARG A 23 -12.31 -10.22 -15.07
C ARG A 23 -12.49 -11.08 -13.83
N ALA A 24 -13.73 -11.50 -13.53
CA ALA A 24 -14.01 -12.38 -12.40
C ALA A 24 -13.31 -13.74 -12.54
N ARG A 25 -13.28 -14.31 -13.76
CA ARG A 25 -12.50 -15.52 -14.07
C ARG A 25 -10.99 -15.28 -13.98
N ARG A 26 -10.51 -14.13 -14.49
CA ARG A 26 -9.11 -13.70 -14.40
C ARG A 26 -8.67 -13.52 -12.94
N ALA A 27 -9.56 -13.08 -12.05
CA ALA A 27 -9.29 -12.86 -10.62
C ALA A 27 -8.01 -12.01 -10.38
N PRO A 28 -7.97 -10.74 -10.84
CA PRO A 28 -6.89 -9.81 -10.46
C PRO A 28 -6.90 -9.60 -8.94
N LEU A 29 -5.83 -9.01 -8.40
CA LEU A 29 -5.75 -8.68 -6.98
C LEU A 29 -6.75 -7.56 -6.65
N GLU A 30 -7.67 -7.83 -5.73
CA GLU A 30 -8.77 -6.93 -5.39
C GLU A 30 -8.53 -6.29 -4.03
N ILE A 31 -7.84 -5.16 -4.07
CA ILE A 31 -7.60 -4.34 -2.88
C ILE A 31 -8.44 -3.09 -3.01
N ASN A 32 -9.46 -2.98 -2.15
CA ASN A 32 -10.33 -1.82 -2.12
C ASN A 32 -9.93 -0.92 -0.94
N MET A 33 -9.15 0.13 -1.24
CA MET A 33 -8.81 1.15 -0.27
C MET A 33 -9.44 2.47 -0.71
N PRO A 34 -10.09 3.22 0.19
CA PRO A 34 -10.67 4.52 -0.15
C PRO A 34 -9.59 5.50 -0.61
N GLU A 35 -9.75 6.03 -1.83
CA GLU A 35 -8.92 7.09 -2.38
C GLU A 35 -9.43 8.44 -1.86
N ARG A 36 -8.65 9.14 -1.03
CA ARG A 36 -9.02 10.47 -0.53
C ARG A 36 -8.53 11.58 -1.47
N LYS A 37 -9.38 12.58 -1.75
CA LYS A 37 -9.10 13.78 -2.54
C LYS A 37 -9.14 15.03 -1.65
N VAL A 38 -8.12 15.87 -1.78
CA VAL A 38 -8.05 17.18 -1.12
C VAL A 38 -8.93 18.17 -1.90
N LYS A 39 -9.80 18.90 -1.19
CA LYS A 39 -10.61 19.99 -1.75
C LYS A 39 -9.96 21.33 -1.46
N PHE A 40 -9.93 22.18 -2.48
CA PHE A 40 -9.39 23.52 -2.41
C PHE A 40 -10.48 24.56 -2.63
N ASP A 41 -10.37 25.70 -1.93
CA ASP A 41 -11.10 26.91 -2.31
C ASP A 41 -10.42 27.61 -3.51
N PRO A 42 -11.05 28.61 -4.13
CA PRO A 42 -10.45 29.37 -5.23
C PRO A 42 -9.15 30.12 -4.87
N LYS A 43 -8.84 30.25 -3.57
CA LYS A 43 -7.60 30.86 -3.06
C LYS A 43 -6.51 29.82 -2.80
N GLY A 44 -6.75 28.55 -3.10
CA GLY A 44 -5.79 27.45 -2.93
C GLY A 44 -5.70 26.91 -1.50
N ARG A 45 -6.62 27.27 -0.60
CA ARG A 45 -6.65 26.75 0.78
C ARG A 45 -7.41 25.44 0.83
N VAL A 46 -6.94 24.52 1.66
CA VAL A 46 -7.60 23.22 1.86
C VAL A 46 -8.87 23.43 2.69
N ILE A 47 -10.02 23.04 2.13
CA ILE A 47 -11.33 23.17 2.78
C ILE A 47 -11.92 21.83 3.24
N GLY A 48 -11.31 20.72 2.84
CA GLY A 48 -11.78 19.41 3.22
C GLY A 48 -11.04 18.27 2.53
N ILE A 49 -11.28 17.06 3.02
CA ILE A 49 -10.75 15.81 2.48
C ILE A 49 -11.93 14.87 2.30
N GLU A 50 -12.12 14.36 1.09
CA GLU A 50 -13.27 13.51 0.78
C GLU A 50 -12.85 12.21 0.14
N VAL A 51 -13.61 11.15 0.40
CA VAL A 51 -13.44 9.87 -0.29
C VAL A 51 -13.99 10.03 -1.70
N LYS A 52 -13.16 9.72 -2.69
CA LYS A 52 -13.52 9.76 -4.10
C LYS A 52 -14.47 8.61 -4.42
N GLU A 53 -15.61 8.94 -4.99
CA GLU A 53 -16.58 7.95 -5.44
C GLU A 53 -16.09 7.21 -6.68
N ARG A 54 -16.29 5.89 -6.70
CA ARG A 54 -15.92 5.02 -7.82
C ARG A 54 -17.17 4.41 -8.47
N PHE A 55 -17.72 5.15 -9.42
CA PHE A 55 -18.85 4.71 -10.26
C PHE A 55 -18.50 3.60 -11.25
N ASP A 56 -19.51 2.90 -11.74
CA ASP A 56 -19.35 1.85 -12.76
C ASP A 56 -18.82 2.39 -14.08
N ALA A 57 -19.09 3.66 -14.42
CA ALA A 57 -18.47 4.33 -15.56
C ALA A 57 -16.93 4.33 -15.46
N HIS A 58 -16.36 4.55 -14.27
CA HIS A 58 -14.90 4.50 -14.08
C HIS A 58 -14.36 3.08 -14.29
N LYS A 59 -15.05 2.07 -13.73
CA LYS A 59 -14.66 0.66 -13.84
C LYS A 59 -14.78 0.15 -15.28
N LEU A 60 -15.78 0.64 -16.01
CA LEU A 60 -15.97 0.38 -17.43
C LEU A 60 -14.78 0.87 -18.22
N VAL A 61 -14.42 2.15 -18.08
CA VAL A 61 -13.26 2.71 -18.80
C VAL A 61 -11.99 1.94 -18.45
N GLU A 62 -11.76 1.65 -17.16
CA GLU A 62 -10.60 0.88 -16.70
C GLU A 62 -10.48 -0.49 -17.38
N GLU A 63 -11.55 -1.29 -17.43
CA GLU A 63 -11.48 -2.60 -18.07
C GLU A 63 -11.27 -2.52 -19.58
N PHE A 64 -11.90 -1.55 -20.27
CA PHE A 64 -11.64 -1.32 -21.69
C PHE A 64 -10.18 -0.95 -21.93
N MET A 65 -9.60 -0.06 -21.10
CA MET A 65 -8.20 0.31 -21.21
C MET A 65 -7.27 -0.88 -20.95
N ILE A 66 -7.61 -1.75 -19.99
CA ILE A 66 -6.85 -2.98 -19.73
C ILE A 66 -6.87 -3.89 -20.96
N GLN A 67 -8.02 -4.08 -21.62
CA GLN A 67 -8.07 -4.91 -22.82
C GLN A 67 -7.24 -4.32 -23.97
N ALA A 68 -7.29 -3.01 -24.19
CA ALA A 68 -6.47 -2.34 -25.19
C ALA A 68 -4.96 -2.50 -24.90
N ASN A 69 -4.57 -2.35 -23.63
CA ASN A 69 -3.19 -2.57 -23.16
C ASN A 69 -2.71 -4.02 -23.39
N VAL A 70 -3.57 -5.01 -23.13
CA VAL A 70 -3.27 -6.42 -23.40
C VAL A 70 -3.16 -6.69 -24.90
N ALA A 71 -4.10 -6.17 -25.70
CA ALA A 71 -4.12 -6.35 -27.13
C ALA A 71 -2.86 -5.78 -27.80
N ALA A 72 -2.43 -4.57 -27.40
CA ALA A 72 -1.20 -3.95 -27.88
C ALA A 72 0.04 -4.81 -27.56
N ALA A 73 0.16 -5.28 -26.32
CA ALA A 73 1.27 -6.12 -25.90
C ALA A 73 1.33 -7.43 -26.71
N GLN A 74 0.19 -8.11 -26.86
CA GLN A 74 0.09 -9.36 -27.62
C GLN A 74 0.29 -9.18 -29.12
N ALA A 75 -0.13 -8.04 -29.68
CA ALA A 75 0.07 -7.74 -31.09
C ALA A 75 1.56 -7.58 -31.41
N LEU A 76 2.29 -6.79 -30.61
CA LEU A 76 3.72 -6.58 -30.78
C LEU A 76 4.54 -7.85 -30.54
N GLU A 77 4.21 -8.62 -29.51
CA GLU A 77 4.91 -9.87 -29.23
C GLU A 77 4.73 -10.90 -30.35
N ARG A 78 3.53 -11.01 -30.93
CA ARG A 78 3.29 -11.86 -32.10
C ARG A 78 4.02 -11.39 -33.36
N ALA A 79 4.19 -10.08 -33.51
CA ALA A 79 4.97 -9.50 -34.60
C ALA A 79 6.49 -9.60 -34.38
N GLY A 80 6.93 -10.01 -33.18
CA GLY A 80 8.35 -10.05 -32.81
C GLY A 80 8.98 -8.66 -32.63
N GLU A 81 8.18 -7.59 -32.57
CA GLU A 81 8.70 -6.23 -32.39
C GLU A 81 9.00 -5.98 -30.90
N PRO A 82 10.21 -5.51 -30.55
CA PRO A 82 10.54 -5.15 -29.18
C PRO A 82 9.64 -4.05 -28.62
N LEU A 83 9.23 -4.20 -27.36
CA LEU A 83 8.38 -3.24 -26.66
C LEU A 83 8.77 -3.10 -25.19
N ILE A 84 8.16 -2.13 -24.51
CA ILE A 84 8.26 -1.97 -23.06
C ILE A 84 7.01 -2.55 -22.41
N TYR A 85 7.21 -3.53 -21.53
CA TYR A 85 6.16 -4.11 -20.70
C TYR A 85 5.98 -3.31 -19.41
N ARG A 86 4.75 -3.29 -18.90
CA ARG A 86 4.46 -2.90 -17.52
C ARG A 86 4.40 -4.18 -16.69
N VAL A 87 5.45 -4.43 -15.92
CA VAL A 87 5.61 -5.66 -15.15
C VAL A 87 5.23 -5.42 -13.70
N HIS A 88 4.59 -6.42 -13.09
CA HIS A 88 4.42 -6.51 -11.65
C HIS A 88 4.78 -7.94 -11.24
N GLU A 89 5.93 -8.13 -10.59
CA GLU A 89 6.41 -9.44 -10.16
C GLU A 89 5.61 -9.97 -8.95
N PRO A 90 5.54 -11.29 -8.75
CA PRO A 90 4.96 -11.86 -7.55
C PRO A 90 5.72 -11.40 -6.29
N PRO A 91 5.05 -11.37 -5.13
CA PRO A 91 5.68 -10.99 -3.87
C PRO A 91 6.79 -11.97 -3.47
N GLU A 92 7.85 -11.44 -2.85
CA GLU A 92 8.93 -12.25 -2.27
C GLU A 92 8.44 -13.05 -1.06
N MET A 93 9.01 -14.25 -0.86
CA MET A 93 8.59 -15.17 0.20
C MET A 93 8.68 -14.56 1.60
N GLU A 94 9.70 -13.75 1.88
CA GLU A 94 9.85 -13.05 3.16
C GLU A 94 8.69 -12.10 3.44
N ARG A 95 8.21 -11.36 2.43
CA ARG A 95 7.08 -10.46 2.61
C ARG A 95 5.78 -11.23 2.82
N VAL A 96 5.60 -12.35 2.13
CA VAL A 96 4.46 -13.26 2.33
C VAL A 96 4.49 -13.89 3.73
N GLN A 97 5.67 -14.20 4.26
CA GLN A 97 5.82 -14.69 5.64
C GLN A 97 5.27 -13.69 6.65
N GLY A 98 5.54 -12.38 6.48
CA GLY A 98 4.98 -11.34 7.34
C GLY A 98 3.44 -11.32 7.36
N LEU A 99 2.79 -11.54 6.21
CA LEU A 99 1.33 -11.71 6.16
C LEU A 99 0.91 -13.00 6.88
N SER A 100 1.62 -14.11 6.65
CA SER A 100 1.34 -15.40 7.28
C SER A 100 1.45 -15.38 8.79
N ASP A 101 2.36 -14.57 9.34
CA ASP A 101 2.53 -14.40 10.79
C ASP A 101 1.44 -13.52 11.40
N PHE A 102 0.91 -12.57 10.63
CA PHE A 102 -0.15 -11.65 11.05
C PHE A 102 -1.54 -12.30 11.09
N LEU A 103 -1.91 -13.06 10.06
CA LEU A 103 -3.26 -13.60 9.90
C LEU A 103 -3.77 -14.44 11.10
N PRO A 104 -2.95 -15.25 11.80
CA PRO A 104 -3.39 -16.00 12.98
C PRO A 104 -3.92 -15.12 14.12
N ALA A 105 -3.46 -13.87 14.24
CA ALA A 105 -3.95 -12.95 15.27
C ALA A 105 -5.42 -12.54 15.08
N ILE A 106 -5.98 -12.79 13.89
CA ILE A 106 -7.38 -12.50 13.54
C ILE A 106 -8.12 -13.79 13.13
N ASP A 107 -7.62 -14.93 13.60
CA ASP A 107 -8.07 -16.30 13.30
C ASP A 107 -8.17 -16.60 11.79
N LEU A 108 -7.25 -16.05 10.99
CA LEU A 108 -7.07 -16.40 9.59
C LEU A 108 -5.74 -17.14 9.41
N LYS A 109 -5.60 -17.89 8.31
CA LYS A 109 -4.38 -18.67 8.05
C LYS A 109 -3.94 -18.52 6.61
N TRP A 110 -2.62 -18.49 6.42
CA TRP A 110 -1.99 -18.58 5.11
C TRP A 110 -1.14 -19.85 5.02
N ALA A 111 -1.43 -20.68 4.01
CA ALA A 111 -0.64 -21.90 3.76
C ALA A 111 0.64 -21.56 2.99
N MET A 112 1.79 -21.49 3.68
CA MET A 112 3.07 -21.12 3.06
C MET A 112 3.55 -22.10 1.97
N GLY A 113 3.14 -23.38 2.01
CA GLY A 113 3.51 -24.39 1.00
C GLY A 113 2.82 -24.24 -0.36
N GLN A 114 1.87 -23.32 -0.50
CA GLN A 114 1.18 -23.05 -1.77
C GLN A 114 1.75 -21.79 -2.44
N ARG A 115 1.77 -21.75 -3.78
CA ARG A 115 2.17 -20.58 -4.56
C ARG A 115 1.30 -19.36 -4.21
N ALA A 116 1.91 -18.20 -3.99
CA ALA A 116 1.17 -16.95 -3.82
C ALA A 116 0.49 -16.57 -5.14
N THR A 117 -0.82 -16.35 -5.11
CA THR A 117 -1.61 -15.93 -6.27
C THR A 117 -2.60 -14.85 -5.85
N PRO A 118 -3.02 -13.96 -6.77
CA PRO A 118 -4.02 -12.93 -6.47
C PRO A 118 -5.30 -13.53 -5.86
N LYS A 119 -5.79 -14.64 -6.41
CA LYS A 119 -6.96 -15.36 -5.89
C LYS A 119 -6.83 -15.77 -4.42
N ARG A 120 -5.63 -16.16 -3.96
CA ARG A 120 -5.41 -16.52 -2.55
C ARG A 120 -5.41 -15.30 -1.65
N PHE A 121 -4.83 -14.19 -2.10
CA PHE A 121 -4.91 -12.92 -1.38
C PHE A 121 -6.35 -12.42 -1.28
N ASN A 122 -7.11 -12.46 -2.39
CA ASN A 122 -8.52 -12.07 -2.40
C ASN A 122 -9.34 -12.92 -1.40
N ARG A 123 -9.07 -14.22 -1.29
CA ARG A 123 -9.73 -15.07 -0.28
C ARG A 123 -9.45 -14.60 1.15
N SER A 124 -8.19 -14.24 1.45
CA SER A 124 -7.86 -13.69 2.78
C SER A 124 -8.58 -12.37 3.05
N ILE A 125 -8.70 -11.51 2.04
CA ILE A 125 -9.42 -10.22 2.14
C ILE A 125 -10.92 -10.47 2.34
N GLU A 126 -11.52 -11.41 1.60
CA GLU A 126 -12.93 -11.79 1.70
C GLU A 126 -13.26 -12.36 3.09
N GLN A 127 -12.44 -13.29 3.60
CA GLN A 127 -12.60 -13.82 4.96
C GLN A 127 -12.44 -12.74 6.05
N ALA A 128 -11.62 -11.71 5.79
CA ALA A 128 -11.46 -10.59 6.70
C ALA A 128 -12.65 -9.63 6.69
N ARG A 129 -13.36 -9.52 5.56
CA ARG A 129 -14.58 -8.71 5.43
C ARG A 129 -15.68 -9.19 6.36
N GLU A 130 -15.85 -10.51 6.50
CA GLU A 130 -16.80 -11.13 7.44
C GLU A 130 -16.53 -10.74 8.91
N LYS A 131 -15.34 -10.21 9.21
CA LYS A 131 -14.87 -9.84 10.54
C LYS A 131 -14.66 -8.34 10.75
N ASP A 132 -15.10 -7.47 9.83
CA ASP A 132 -14.80 -6.01 9.82
C ASP A 132 -13.27 -5.69 9.80
N LEU A 133 -12.47 -6.56 9.17
CA LEU A 133 -11.01 -6.46 9.09
C LEU A 133 -10.48 -6.36 7.65
N GLU A 134 -11.36 -6.12 6.67
CA GLU A 134 -11.00 -6.03 5.24
C GLU A 134 -9.87 -5.03 4.99
N GLU A 135 -9.97 -3.81 5.54
CA GLU A 135 -8.98 -2.76 5.34
C GLU A 135 -7.62 -3.14 5.94
N THR A 136 -7.61 -3.73 7.14
CA THR A 136 -6.41 -4.21 7.81
C THR A 136 -5.68 -5.25 6.99
N VAL A 137 -6.41 -6.27 6.53
CA VAL A 137 -5.84 -7.35 5.72
C VAL A 137 -5.42 -6.82 4.35
N SER A 138 -6.21 -5.94 3.73
CA SER A 138 -5.85 -5.26 2.49
C SER A 138 -4.53 -4.51 2.61
N MET A 139 -4.32 -3.76 3.69
CA MET A 139 -3.06 -3.06 3.96
C MET A 139 -1.89 -4.02 4.18
N SER A 140 -2.11 -5.14 4.86
CA SER A 140 -1.10 -6.18 5.03
C SER A 140 -0.74 -6.83 3.69
N VAL A 141 -1.73 -7.16 2.86
CA VAL A 141 -1.54 -7.68 1.50
C VAL A 141 -0.79 -6.69 0.62
N LEU A 142 -1.14 -5.39 0.65
CA LEU A 142 -0.42 -4.34 -0.09
C LEU A 142 1.07 -4.31 0.24
N ARG A 143 1.44 -4.48 1.51
CA ARG A 143 2.85 -4.52 1.95
C ARG A 143 3.62 -5.72 1.41
N THR A 144 2.91 -6.79 1.07
CA THR A 144 3.56 -7.93 0.42
C THR A 144 3.90 -7.66 -1.05
N GLN A 145 3.15 -6.78 -1.72
CA GLN A 145 3.28 -6.56 -3.16
C GLN A 145 4.61 -5.89 -3.53
N MET A 146 5.07 -6.18 -4.74
CA MET A 146 6.21 -5.51 -5.35
C MET A 146 5.75 -4.20 -5.99
N LYS A 147 6.68 -3.29 -6.28
CA LYS A 147 6.35 -2.12 -7.11
C LYS A 147 6.35 -2.56 -8.56
N ALA A 148 5.32 -2.19 -9.31
CA ALA A 148 5.32 -2.38 -10.75
C ALA A 148 6.36 -1.45 -11.41
N PHE A 149 6.96 -1.88 -12.52
CA PHE A 149 8.00 -1.15 -13.22
C PHE A 149 7.96 -1.43 -14.73
N TYR A 150 8.70 -0.63 -15.49
CA TYR A 150 8.83 -0.79 -16.94
C TYR A 150 10.09 -1.57 -17.28
N THR A 151 9.99 -2.50 -18.22
CA THR A 151 11.13 -3.28 -18.70
C THR A 151 10.86 -3.85 -20.10
N PRO A 152 11.89 -4.03 -20.95
CA PRO A 152 11.72 -4.72 -22.23
C PRO A 152 11.47 -6.23 -22.10
N LYS A 153 11.66 -6.80 -20.90
CA LYS A 153 11.46 -8.24 -20.63
C LYS A 153 10.09 -8.50 -20.05
N ASN A 154 9.29 -9.33 -20.72
CA ASN A 154 8.02 -9.77 -20.17
C ASN A 154 8.23 -10.68 -18.95
N LYS A 155 7.62 -10.31 -17.82
CA LYS A 155 7.55 -11.12 -16.60
C LYS A 155 6.12 -11.24 -16.06
N GLY A 156 5.13 -10.84 -16.86
CA GLY A 156 3.73 -10.75 -16.47
C GLY A 156 3.42 -9.61 -15.48
N HIS A 157 2.15 -9.51 -15.13
CA HIS A 157 1.61 -8.52 -14.20
C HIS A 157 0.77 -9.21 -13.12
N PHE A 158 1.42 -9.58 -12.02
CA PHE A 158 0.84 -10.30 -10.89
C PHE A 158 -0.46 -9.68 -10.39
N GLY A 159 -0.49 -8.36 -10.24
CA GLY A 159 -1.62 -7.63 -9.65
C GLY A 159 -2.87 -7.65 -10.53
N LEU A 160 -2.69 -7.77 -11.84
CA LEU A 160 -3.81 -7.86 -12.80
C LEU A 160 -4.10 -9.31 -13.19
N ASN A 161 -3.28 -10.25 -12.70
CA ASN A 161 -3.23 -11.64 -13.12
C ASN A 161 -3.17 -11.79 -14.65
N LEU A 162 -2.25 -11.07 -15.29
CA LEU A 162 -2.04 -11.07 -16.74
C LEU A 162 -0.64 -11.56 -17.09
N THR A 163 -0.52 -12.30 -18.20
CA THR A 163 0.76 -12.78 -18.73
C THR A 163 1.46 -11.75 -19.62
N HIS A 164 0.69 -10.86 -20.26
CA HIS A 164 1.19 -9.82 -21.16
C HIS A 164 0.47 -8.52 -20.83
N TYR A 165 1.23 -7.46 -20.57
CA TYR A 165 0.66 -6.16 -20.26
C TYR A 165 1.66 -5.04 -20.58
N ALA A 166 1.23 -4.08 -21.38
CA ALA A 166 1.97 -2.86 -21.69
C ALA A 166 1.02 -1.67 -21.61
N HIS A 167 1.49 -0.52 -21.13
CA HIS A 167 0.66 0.68 -21.18
C HIS A 167 0.63 1.21 -22.61
N PHE A 168 -0.57 1.45 -23.13
CA PHE A 168 -0.80 1.93 -24.50
C PHE A 168 -1.81 3.11 -24.55
N THR A 169 -2.68 3.20 -23.54
CA THR A 169 -3.91 4.01 -23.57
C THR A 169 -3.75 5.47 -23.11
N SER A 170 -2.54 5.95 -22.85
CA SER A 170 -2.32 7.33 -22.36
C SER A 170 -0.99 7.98 -22.83
N PRO A 171 -0.69 8.02 -24.14
CA PRO A 171 0.56 8.59 -24.67
C PRO A 171 0.78 10.08 -24.36
N ILE A 172 -0.30 10.85 -24.14
CA ILE A 172 -0.20 12.28 -23.81
C ILE A 172 0.52 12.53 -22.47
N ARG A 173 0.43 11.60 -21.51
CA ARG A 173 0.91 11.78 -20.13
C ARG A 173 1.89 10.70 -19.66
N ARG A 174 2.20 9.72 -20.51
CA ARG A 174 3.12 8.62 -20.19
C ARG A 174 3.97 8.31 -21.42
N TYR A 175 5.28 8.43 -21.26
CA TYR A 175 6.23 8.16 -22.34
C TYR A 175 6.28 6.67 -22.72
N ALA A 176 6.02 5.74 -21.78
CA ALA A 176 5.95 4.31 -22.07
C ALA A 176 4.90 3.99 -23.16
N ASP A 177 3.72 4.59 -23.06
CA ASP A 177 2.66 4.44 -24.05
C ASP A 177 3.11 4.94 -25.42
N LEU A 178 3.84 6.06 -25.46
CA LEU A 178 4.39 6.61 -26.70
C LEU A 178 5.38 5.64 -27.37
N VAL A 179 6.27 5.00 -26.60
CA VAL A 179 7.18 3.95 -27.12
C VAL A 179 6.39 2.77 -27.70
N VAL A 180 5.32 2.34 -27.02
CA VAL A 180 4.44 1.26 -27.51
C VAL A 180 3.71 1.67 -28.80
N HIS A 181 3.27 2.92 -28.91
CA HIS A 181 2.67 3.46 -30.15
C HIS A 181 3.65 3.40 -31.31
N ARG A 182 4.90 3.87 -31.12
CA ARG A 182 5.95 3.79 -32.16
C ARG A 182 6.25 2.35 -32.57
N ALA A 183 6.26 1.43 -31.61
CA ALA A 183 6.45 0.02 -31.90
C ALA A 183 5.31 -0.54 -32.76
N LEU A 184 4.06 -0.16 -32.47
CA LEU A 184 2.89 -0.58 -33.27
C LEU A 184 2.95 -0.02 -34.69
N VAL A 185 3.31 1.26 -34.83
CA VAL A 185 3.46 1.90 -36.14
C VAL A 185 4.48 1.15 -36.99
N LYS A 186 5.62 0.78 -36.41
CA LYS A 186 6.66 0.03 -37.11
C LYS A 186 6.25 -1.42 -37.41
N ALA A 187 5.69 -2.13 -36.43
CA ALA A 187 5.35 -3.55 -36.57
C ALA A 187 4.27 -3.80 -37.64
N PHE A 188 3.38 -2.82 -37.85
CA PHE A 188 2.22 -2.95 -38.75
C PHE A 188 2.22 -1.95 -39.91
N ASP A 189 3.34 -1.27 -40.17
CA ASP A 189 3.50 -0.31 -41.27
C ASP A 189 2.38 0.75 -41.34
N LEU A 190 2.11 1.39 -40.19
CA LEU A 190 0.99 2.34 -40.05
C LEU A 190 1.35 3.79 -40.42
N GLY A 191 2.46 3.98 -41.15
CA GLY A 191 2.99 5.28 -41.56
C GLY A 191 4.22 5.73 -40.77
N ASP A 192 4.44 7.04 -40.72
CA ASP A 192 5.64 7.63 -40.13
C ASP A 192 5.65 7.56 -38.59
N GLY A 193 6.86 7.63 -38.01
CA GLY A 193 7.04 7.68 -36.56
C GLY A 193 7.16 6.30 -35.89
N GLY A 194 7.48 5.26 -36.65
CA GLY A 194 7.88 3.96 -36.11
C GLY A 194 9.14 4.03 -35.24
N THR A 195 9.34 3.03 -34.37
CA THR A 195 10.50 2.96 -33.46
C THR A 195 11.83 2.97 -34.24
N SER A 196 12.73 3.90 -33.89
CA SER A 196 14.04 4.01 -34.54
C SER A 196 15.01 2.91 -34.07
N ALA A 197 16.07 2.66 -34.85
CA ALA A 197 17.11 1.69 -34.47
C ALA A 197 17.86 2.12 -33.19
N GLU A 198 18.06 3.42 -32.98
CA GLU A 198 18.66 3.94 -31.74
C GLU A 198 17.72 3.74 -30.54
N GLU A 199 16.43 3.99 -30.69
CA GLU A 199 15.46 3.80 -29.62
C GLU A 199 15.40 2.33 -29.17
N LEU A 200 15.49 1.39 -30.13
CA LEU A 200 15.56 -0.04 -29.85
C LEU A 200 16.75 -0.43 -28.97
N THR A 201 17.95 0.07 -29.26
CA THR A 201 19.15 -0.26 -28.46
C THR A 201 19.08 0.33 -27.05
N ARG A 202 18.30 1.40 -26.87
CA ARG A 202 18.14 2.13 -25.60
C ARG A 202 16.89 1.75 -24.81
N LEU A 203 16.09 0.77 -25.24
CA LEU A 203 14.84 0.40 -24.56
C LEU A 203 15.02 0.09 -23.06
N LYS A 204 16.14 -0.51 -22.66
CA LYS A 204 16.45 -0.78 -21.25
C LYS A 204 16.65 0.52 -20.46
N GLU A 205 17.48 1.42 -20.97
CA GLU A 205 17.74 2.74 -20.38
C GLU A 205 16.45 3.57 -20.28
N ILE A 206 15.66 3.60 -21.36
CA ILE A 206 14.36 4.27 -21.41
C ILE A 206 13.42 3.71 -20.34
N SER A 207 13.34 2.38 -20.22
CA SER A 207 12.49 1.72 -19.22
C SER A 207 12.88 2.06 -17.79
N GLU A 208 14.19 2.10 -17.49
CA GLU A 208 14.74 2.47 -16.19
C GLU A 208 14.45 3.95 -15.87
N HIS A 209 14.61 4.84 -16.85
CA HIS A 209 14.31 6.26 -16.72
C HIS A 209 12.82 6.52 -16.45
N ILE A 210 11.92 5.89 -17.21
CA ILE A 210 10.46 5.99 -16.98
C ILE A 210 10.10 5.48 -15.59
N SER A 211 10.65 4.34 -15.18
CA SER A 211 10.37 3.76 -13.86
C SER A 211 10.88 4.66 -12.72
N SER A 212 12.03 5.32 -12.91
CA SER A 212 12.59 6.25 -11.94
C SER A 212 11.74 7.51 -11.79
N THR A 213 11.39 8.13 -12.91
CA THR A 213 10.57 9.35 -12.94
C THR A 213 9.16 9.11 -12.42
N GLU A 214 8.56 7.94 -12.67
CA GLU A 214 7.29 7.53 -12.06
C GLU A 214 7.40 7.49 -10.53
N ARG A 215 8.45 6.87 -9.98
CA ARG A 215 8.65 6.81 -8.53
C ARG A 215 8.83 8.20 -7.91
N SER A 216 9.60 9.07 -8.57
CA SER A 216 9.80 10.44 -8.13
C SER A 216 8.50 11.24 -8.14
N ALA A 217 7.69 11.12 -9.20
CA ALA A 217 6.39 11.77 -9.30
C ALA A 217 5.41 11.28 -8.21
N MET A 218 5.34 9.97 -7.98
CA MET A 218 4.51 9.40 -6.91
C MET A 218 4.96 9.85 -5.51
N ALA A 219 6.26 9.98 -5.28
CA ALA A 219 6.79 10.47 -4.00
C ALA A 219 6.43 11.94 -3.78
N ALA A 220 6.57 12.78 -4.81
CA ALA A 220 6.19 14.18 -4.76
C ALA A 220 4.68 14.38 -4.55
N GLU A 221 3.84 13.58 -5.23
CA GLU A 221 2.38 13.62 -5.04
C GLU A 221 1.99 13.25 -3.61
N ARG A 222 2.61 12.21 -3.04
CA ARG A 222 2.38 11.81 -1.64
C ARG A 222 2.79 12.91 -0.67
N ASP A 223 4.01 13.43 -0.81
CA ASP A 223 4.52 14.49 0.06
C ASP A 223 3.63 15.75 0.00
N ALA A 224 3.20 16.16 -1.19
CA ALA A 224 2.25 17.27 -1.34
C ALA A 224 0.93 16.99 -0.62
N LYS A 225 0.37 15.77 -0.79
CA LYS A 225 -0.87 15.37 -0.12
C LYS A 225 -0.72 15.38 1.40
N ASP A 226 0.35 14.82 1.93
CA ASP A 226 0.61 14.76 3.38
C ASP A 226 0.69 16.16 3.97
N ARG A 227 1.37 17.09 3.28
CA ARG A 227 1.43 18.51 3.66
C ARG A 227 0.07 19.21 3.64
N TYR A 228 -0.75 18.98 2.60
CA TYR A 228 -2.10 19.54 2.53
C TYR A 228 -3.00 19.01 3.65
N ILE A 229 -2.92 17.72 3.95
CA ILE A 229 -3.68 17.11 5.04
C ILE A 229 -3.22 17.63 6.40
N ALA A 230 -1.92 17.76 6.62
CA ALA A 230 -1.37 18.34 7.84
C ALA A 230 -1.75 19.82 8.01
N ALA A 231 -1.76 20.61 6.94
CA ALA A 231 -2.24 21.98 6.94
C ALA A 231 -3.73 22.08 7.28
N TYR A 232 -4.55 21.14 6.80
CA TYR A 232 -5.97 21.10 7.13
C TYR A 232 -6.22 20.70 8.60
N LEU A 233 -5.40 19.81 9.15
CA LEU A 233 -5.52 19.32 10.52
C LEU A 233 -4.88 20.24 11.56
N SER A 234 -4.02 21.20 11.17
CA SER A 234 -3.40 22.12 12.14
C SER A 234 -4.41 23.00 12.85
N ASP A 235 -5.52 23.33 12.22
CA ASP A 235 -6.62 24.08 12.82
C ASP A 235 -7.45 23.24 13.81
N GLN A 236 -7.16 21.94 13.92
CA GLN A 236 -7.89 20.96 14.74
C GLN A 236 -7.00 20.32 15.81
N ILE A 237 -5.88 20.96 16.17
CA ILE A 237 -5.04 20.50 17.29
C ILE A 237 -5.88 20.46 18.58
N GLY A 238 -5.77 19.36 19.32
CA GLY A 238 -6.56 19.07 20.51
C GLY A 238 -7.85 18.28 20.22
N ALA A 239 -8.28 18.17 18.96
CA ALA A 239 -9.42 17.35 18.59
C ALA A 239 -9.09 15.85 18.63
N THR A 240 -10.14 15.05 18.76
CA THR A 240 -10.07 13.59 18.83
C THR A 240 -10.55 12.97 17.51
N PHE A 241 -9.84 11.95 17.05
CA PHE A 241 -10.08 11.27 15.79
C PHE A 241 -10.12 9.76 15.99
N LYS A 242 -10.93 9.08 15.18
CA LYS A 242 -10.90 7.63 15.03
C LYS A 242 -9.90 7.24 13.95
N GLY A 243 -9.20 6.14 14.19
CA GLY A 243 -8.26 5.59 13.24
C GLY A 243 -7.90 4.16 13.55
N ARG A 244 -6.85 3.71 12.86
CA ARG A 244 -6.35 2.35 12.96
C ARG A 244 -4.84 2.35 13.09
N ILE A 245 -4.29 1.43 13.87
CA ILE A 245 -2.85 1.20 13.93
C ILE A 245 -2.38 0.64 12.58
N THR A 246 -1.80 1.48 11.74
CA THR A 246 -1.22 1.10 10.46
C THR A 246 0.23 0.64 10.61
N GLY A 247 0.88 0.82 11.75
CA GLY A 247 2.24 0.33 11.92
C GLY A 247 2.66 0.29 13.36
N VAL A 248 3.55 -0.65 13.69
CA VAL A 248 4.08 -0.80 15.03
C VAL A 248 5.58 -0.92 14.93
N THR A 249 6.28 -0.07 15.68
CA THR A 249 7.73 -0.08 15.77
C THR A 249 8.15 0.09 17.22
N ARG A 250 9.44 -0.07 17.50
CA ARG A 250 10.01 0.26 18.82
C ARG A 250 9.81 1.73 19.20
N ALA A 251 9.74 2.63 18.22
CA ALA A 251 9.60 4.06 18.47
C ALA A 251 8.15 4.47 18.80
N GLY A 252 7.15 3.65 18.43
CA GLY A 252 5.73 4.02 18.59
C GLY A 252 4.80 3.34 17.59
N LEU A 253 3.60 3.91 17.48
CA LEU A 253 2.51 3.43 16.63
C LEU A 253 2.27 4.41 15.48
N PHE A 254 2.17 3.91 14.25
CA PHE A 254 1.62 4.67 13.14
C PHE A 254 0.11 4.50 13.11
N ILE A 255 -0.62 5.61 13.00
CA ILE A 255 -2.08 5.67 13.02
C ILE A 255 -2.55 6.27 11.71
N GLY A 256 -3.36 5.52 10.97
CA GLY A 256 -4.12 6.04 9.83
C GLY A 256 -5.50 6.49 10.30
N LEU A 257 -5.87 7.75 10.06
CA LEU A 257 -7.20 8.28 10.41
C LEU A 257 -8.27 7.78 9.45
N ASP A 258 -9.45 7.42 9.97
CA ASP A 258 -10.53 6.82 9.17
C ASP A 258 -11.02 7.81 8.09
N GLU A 259 -11.38 9.03 8.49
CA GLU A 259 -12.02 10.05 7.65
C GLU A 259 -11.04 10.67 6.63
N THR A 260 -9.94 11.22 7.13
CA THR A 260 -8.97 11.96 6.30
C THR A 260 -7.99 11.04 5.59
N GLY A 261 -7.79 9.81 6.09
CA GLY A 261 -6.72 8.93 5.63
C GLY A 261 -5.32 9.42 5.96
N ALA A 262 -5.20 10.42 6.85
CA ALA A 262 -3.92 10.94 7.29
C ALA A 262 -3.16 9.88 8.08
N ASP A 263 -1.88 9.68 7.78
CA ASP A 263 -0.99 8.92 8.64
C ASP A 263 -0.32 9.87 9.65
N GLY A 264 -0.31 9.47 10.92
CA GLY A 264 0.46 10.15 11.95
C GLY A 264 1.03 9.17 12.95
N PHE A 265 1.64 9.70 14.01
CA PHE A 265 2.50 8.92 14.89
C PHE A 265 2.19 9.14 16.36
N VAL A 266 2.06 8.05 17.11
CA VAL A 266 2.00 8.06 18.58
C VAL A 266 3.37 7.60 19.09
N PRO A 267 4.19 8.49 19.69
CA PRO A 267 5.47 8.12 20.26
C PRO A 267 5.31 7.11 21.41
N ALA A 268 6.12 6.06 21.46
CA ALA A 268 6.03 5.03 22.50
C ALA A 268 6.12 5.60 23.94
N ARG A 269 6.84 6.71 24.11
CA ARG A 269 6.99 7.41 25.39
C ARG A 269 5.71 8.04 25.93
N THR A 270 4.71 8.28 25.07
CA THR A 270 3.42 8.89 25.45
C THR A 270 2.33 7.83 25.64
N ILE A 271 2.64 6.55 25.44
CA ILE A 271 1.65 5.46 25.51
C ILE A 271 1.51 4.98 26.96
N GLY A 272 0.38 5.33 27.57
CA GLY A 272 0.01 4.84 28.90
C GLY A 272 0.98 5.25 30.01
N SER A 273 0.90 4.55 31.14
CA SER A 273 1.72 4.83 32.33
C SER A 273 2.85 3.82 32.54
N GLU A 274 3.01 2.86 31.64
CA GLU A 274 4.00 1.78 31.75
C GLU A 274 4.95 1.74 30.55
N ARG A 275 6.02 0.94 30.67
CA ARG A 275 6.95 0.73 29.57
C ARG A 275 6.41 -0.31 28.59
N PHE A 276 6.17 0.09 27.34
CA PHE A 276 5.84 -0.84 26.26
C PHE A 276 7.11 -1.37 25.58
N VAL A 277 7.13 -2.68 25.33
CA VAL A 277 8.21 -3.40 24.64
C VAL A 277 7.72 -3.85 23.28
N PHE A 278 8.50 -3.56 22.24
CA PHE A 278 8.22 -4.03 20.89
C PHE A 278 8.57 -5.51 20.74
N ASP A 279 7.59 -6.29 20.32
CA ASP A 279 7.76 -7.67 19.91
C ASP A 279 7.82 -7.78 18.40
N GLU A 280 8.99 -8.16 17.88
CA GLU A 280 9.21 -8.27 16.44
C GLU A 280 8.38 -9.37 15.77
N LYS A 281 8.06 -10.43 16.53
CA LYS A 281 7.29 -11.58 16.03
C LYS A 281 5.81 -11.24 15.85
N SER A 282 5.18 -10.72 16.89
CA SER A 282 3.76 -10.33 16.83
C SER A 282 3.53 -8.92 16.25
N LYS A 283 4.60 -8.18 15.90
CA LYS A 283 4.55 -6.79 15.42
C LYS A 283 3.65 -5.92 16.32
N SER A 284 3.88 -6.03 17.62
CA SER A 284 3.03 -5.42 18.64
C SER A 284 3.85 -4.70 19.71
N LEU A 285 3.26 -3.68 20.33
CA LEU A 285 3.78 -3.06 21.55
C LEU A 285 3.05 -3.66 22.75
N ILE A 286 3.80 -4.28 23.65
CA ILE A 286 3.26 -5.03 24.80
C ILE A 286 3.76 -4.38 26.09
N GLY A 287 2.84 -4.02 26.99
CA GLY A 287 3.12 -3.45 28.30
C GLY A 287 3.94 -4.41 29.17
N ALA A 288 5.06 -3.93 29.71
CA ALA A 288 5.97 -4.75 30.50
C ALA A 288 5.37 -5.23 31.84
N ASP A 289 4.44 -4.47 32.40
CA ASP A 289 3.84 -4.75 33.70
C ASP A 289 2.46 -5.39 33.56
N THR A 290 1.62 -4.87 32.65
CA THR A 290 0.24 -5.36 32.49
C THR A 290 0.08 -6.45 31.43
N GLY A 291 1.04 -6.58 30.51
CA GLY A 291 0.88 -7.38 29.29
C GLY A 291 -0.10 -6.76 28.28
N GLY A 292 -0.58 -5.53 28.52
CA GLY A 292 -1.50 -4.84 27.64
C GLY A 292 -0.93 -4.66 26.24
N THR A 293 -1.69 -4.94 25.18
CA THR A 293 -1.16 -5.02 23.81
C THR A 293 -1.78 -3.99 22.87
N TYR A 294 -0.93 -3.36 22.07
CA TYR A 294 -1.30 -2.64 20.85
C TYR A 294 -0.69 -3.36 19.65
N HIS A 295 -1.55 -3.89 18.79
CA HIS A 295 -1.14 -4.64 17.61
C HIS A 295 -1.60 -3.92 16.33
N PHE A 296 -0.95 -4.25 15.21
CA PHE A 296 -1.32 -3.76 13.90
C PHE A 296 -2.81 -4.07 13.59
N GLY A 297 -3.50 -3.11 12.97
CA GLY A 297 -4.89 -3.25 12.55
C GLY A 297 -5.94 -2.89 13.60
N ARG A 298 -5.54 -2.68 14.85
CA ARG A 298 -6.47 -2.33 15.92
C ARG A 298 -7.07 -0.94 15.70
N ARG A 299 -8.40 -0.82 15.85
CA ARG A 299 -9.08 0.48 15.87
C ARG A 299 -8.77 1.20 17.18
N VAL A 300 -8.47 2.48 17.07
CA VAL A 300 -8.10 3.34 18.20
C VAL A 300 -8.71 4.72 18.02
N GLU A 301 -8.85 5.41 19.13
CA GLU A 301 -9.17 6.81 19.23
C GLU A 301 -7.91 7.56 19.69
N VAL A 302 -7.59 8.65 19.01
CA VAL A 302 -6.38 9.43 19.20
C VAL A 302 -6.67 10.91 19.25
N LYS A 303 -5.89 11.66 20.03
CA LYS A 303 -5.96 13.11 20.10
C LYS A 303 -4.80 13.73 19.32
N LEU A 304 -5.07 14.67 18.44
CA LEU A 304 -4.03 15.41 17.72
C LEU A 304 -3.31 16.35 18.69
N THR A 305 -2.01 16.17 18.88
CA THR A 305 -1.20 17.00 19.77
C THR A 305 -0.33 17.98 19.00
N GLU A 306 0.11 17.61 17.82
CA GLU A 306 0.97 18.45 16.97
C GLU A 306 0.71 18.17 15.49
N ALA A 307 0.67 19.22 14.69
CA ALA A 307 0.62 19.14 13.23
C ALA A 307 1.74 20.01 12.65
N MET A 308 2.48 19.47 11.68
CA MET A 308 3.62 20.13 11.04
C MET A 308 3.34 20.29 9.54
N PRO A 309 2.60 21.33 9.11
CA PRO A 309 2.14 21.48 7.71
C PRO A 309 3.25 21.41 6.66
N LEU A 310 4.41 22.02 6.94
CA LEU A 310 5.54 22.03 6.00
C LEU A 310 6.20 20.67 5.82
N GLN A 311 6.08 19.78 6.81
CA GLN A 311 6.69 18.45 6.82
C GLN A 311 5.67 17.34 6.55
N GLY A 312 4.37 17.64 6.55
CA GLY A 312 3.29 16.65 6.43
C GLY A 312 3.13 15.75 7.66
N GLY A 313 3.75 16.10 8.79
CA GLY A 313 3.79 15.25 9.99
C GLY A 313 2.64 15.54 10.96
N LEU A 314 2.11 14.48 11.56
CA LEU A 314 1.08 14.53 12.61
C LEU A 314 1.53 13.72 13.82
N ILE A 315 1.45 14.29 15.02
CA ILE A 315 1.71 13.60 16.28
C ILE A 315 0.40 13.46 17.05
N PHE A 316 0.21 12.27 17.59
CA PHE A 316 -0.98 11.88 18.31
C PHE A 316 -0.66 11.42 19.73
N GLU A 317 -1.62 11.59 20.61
CA GLU A 317 -1.74 10.87 21.87
C GLU A 317 -2.82 9.79 21.73
N ILE A 318 -2.55 8.58 22.21
CA ILE A 318 -3.52 7.48 22.14
C ILE A 318 -4.46 7.52 23.35
N LEU A 319 -5.77 7.56 23.09
CA LEU A 319 -6.80 7.58 24.15
C LEU A 319 -7.34 6.18 24.45
N THR A 320 -7.35 5.31 23.44
CA THR A 320 -7.79 3.91 23.60
C THR A 320 -6.80 3.11 24.45
N LYS A 321 -7.29 2.45 25.50
CA LYS A 321 -6.48 1.58 26.38
C LYS A 321 -5.93 0.35 25.63
N PRO A 322 -4.80 -0.23 26.07
CA PRO A 322 -4.29 -1.47 25.48
C PRO A 322 -5.29 -2.62 25.67
N GLU A 323 -5.28 -3.58 24.76
CA GLU A 323 -6.05 -4.81 24.91
C GLU A 323 -5.47 -5.63 26.05
N LYS A 324 -6.33 -6.33 26.82
CA LYS A 324 -5.85 -7.21 27.87
C LYS A 324 -4.99 -8.31 27.26
N GLY A 325 -3.80 -8.50 27.82
CA GLY A 325 -2.86 -9.51 27.36
C GLY A 325 -1.97 -9.98 28.48
N THR A 326 -1.03 -10.85 28.14
CA THR A 326 0.02 -11.30 29.06
C THR A 326 1.37 -11.06 28.41
N LEU A 327 2.38 -10.74 29.21
CA LEU A 327 3.72 -10.56 28.68
C LEU A 327 4.26 -11.91 28.16
N PRO A 328 4.62 -12.03 26.88
CA PRO A 328 5.17 -13.27 26.34
C PRO A 328 6.44 -13.72 27.08
N LYS A 329 6.58 -15.03 27.28
CA LYS A 329 7.71 -15.63 28.02
C LYS A 329 9.09 -15.25 27.45
N HIS A 330 9.19 -15.02 26.14
CA HIS A 330 10.45 -14.60 25.50
C HIS A 330 10.82 -13.15 25.81
N LEU A 331 9.86 -12.29 26.15
CA LEU A 331 10.10 -10.91 26.60
C LEU A 331 10.33 -10.82 28.10
N ALA A 332 9.69 -11.70 28.89
CA ALA A 332 9.83 -11.74 30.35
C ALA A 332 11.27 -12.03 30.84
N LYS A 333 12.09 -12.73 30.04
CA LYS A 333 13.47 -13.13 30.39
C LYS A 333 14.52 -12.02 30.28
N ARG A 334 14.20 -10.82 29.76
CA ARG A 334 15.15 -9.69 29.61
C ARG A 334 15.23 -8.75 30.83
N ARG A 335 14.82 -9.18 32.02
CA ARG A 335 15.18 -8.44 33.25
C ARG A 335 16.69 -8.61 33.49
N PRO A 336 17.50 -7.52 33.57
CA PRO A 336 18.88 -7.66 33.97
C PRO A 336 18.90 -8.23 35.38
N HIS A 337 19.68 -9.29 35.60
CA HIS A 337 19.99 -9.77 36.93
C HIS A 337 20.62 -8.61 37.71
N ARG A 338 19.86 -7.99 38.61
CA ARG A 338 20.41 -7.04 39.59
C ARG A 338 21.38 -7.85 40.43
N ASN A 339 22.68 -7.63 40.22
CA ASN A 339 23.75 -8.35 40.88
C ASN A 339 23.77 -7.95 42.36
N SER A 340 22.99 -8.64 43.19
CA SER A 340 23.03 -8.52 44.64
C SER A 340 24.16 -9.38 45.17
N GLY A 341 25.28 -8.77 45.56
CA GLY A 341 26.28 -9.46 46.36
C GLY A 341 27.72 -8.96 46.24
N HIS A 342 28.01 -7.77 46.76
CA HIS A 342 29.36 -7.50 47.28
C HIS A 342 29.27 -7.37 48.80
N LYS A 343 29.37 -8.52 49.48
CA LYS A 343 29.56 -8.58 50.93
C LYS A 343 30.91 -7.96 51.27
N GLY A 344 30.89 -6.94 52.11
CA GLY A 344 32.08 -6.29 52.65
C GLY A 344 33.02 -7.29 53.32
N ARG A 345 34.26 -7.32 52.85
CA ARG A 345 35.37 -8.06 53.45
C ARG A 345 35.91 -7.23 54.61
N LYS A 346 35.62 -7.67 55.85
CA LYS A 346 36.25 -7.16 57.08
C LYS A 346 37.76 -7.43 57.02
N HIS A 347 38.56 -6.37 56.96
CA HIS A 347 40.00 -6.43 57.23
C HIS A 347 40.24 -6.78 58.70
N LYS A 348 40.76 -7.98 58.98
CA LYS A 348 41.43 -8.29 60.25
C LYS A 348 42.86 -7.75 60.17
N ARG A 349 43.17 -6.80 61.06
CA ARG A 349 44.53 -6.43 61.44
C ARG A 349 45.18 -7.62 62.16
N HIS A 350 46.38 -8.03 61.75
CA HIS A 350 47.32 -8.66 62.66
C HIS A 350 48.64 -7.89 62.64
N ARG A 351 49.04 -7.52 63.85
CA ARG A 351 50.34 -6.97 64.23
C ARG A 351 51.34 -8.14 64.39
N ARG A 352 52.60 -7.79 64.14
CA ARG A 352 53.87 -8.49 64.38
C ARG A 352 54.27 -9.51 63.33
#